data_AF-A0A928U8L2-F1
#
_entry.id   AF-A0A928U8L2-F1
#
_cell.length_a   1.000
_cell.length_b   1.000
_cell.length_c   1.000
_cell.angle_alpha   90.00
_cell.angle_beta   90.00
_cell.angle_gamma   90.00
#
_symmetry.space_group_name_H-M   'P 1'
#
loop_
_entity.id
_entity.type
_entity.pdbx_description
1 polymer ?
#
loop_
_entity_poly.entity_id
_entity_poly.type
_entity_poly.pdbx_seq_one_letter_code
_entity_poly.pdbx_strand_id
1 'polypeptide(L)'
;MDKYIFFANKNSLQKHGFTLIELIIVMVIMGIIAGISIPRYTGSLDTIKFRKIMSGIVFSLREARIIAMSGGAKTEVVLDLLDGYLWCEGMEKLEIPYEIQMFSDNFEDADEQIRVFTFYPNGTAHGRKLGFAYGEMTAVLHIEPLGGLATFRLGEDMEQTVKYERIPGEITDKEIEQKINALKVSAVLTSRGPRGKTPLHAENRSDSFDNYEDDSYDVDEEDEDEDVDD
;
A
#
# COMPACT_ATOMS: atom_id res chain seq x y z
N MET A 1 79.35 -57.68 -17.03
CA MET A 1 77.93 -58.11 -17.08
C MET A 1 77.48 -58.27 -15.64
N ASP A 2 76.57 -57.50 -15.05
CA ASP A 2 75.85 -56.29 -15.43
C ASP A 2 75.48 -55.58 -14.12
N LYS A 3 75.50 -54.24 -14.15
CA LYS A 3 74.72 -53.41 -13.21
C LYS A 3 73.25 -53.63 -13.52
N TYR A 4 72.38 -53.71 -12.51
CA TYR A 4 71.17 -52.87 -12.49
C TYR A 4 70.77 -52.51 -11.07
N ILE A 5 70.67 -51.19 -10.90
CA ILE A 5 70.20 -50.44 -9.75
C ILE A 5 68.67 -50.43 -9.80
N PHE A 6 68.01 -50.64 -8.66
CA PHE A 6 66.64 -50.15 -8.45
C PHE A 6 66.57 -49.50 -7.06
N PHE A 7 67.00 -48.24 -6.97
CA PHE A 7 66.68 -47.40 -5.82
C PHE A 7 65.24 -46.91 -6.00
N ALA A 8 64.31 -47.55 -5.30
CA ALA A 8 62.95 -47.05 -5.15
C ALA A 8 63.01 -45.68 -4.43
N ASN A 9 62.61 -44.62 -5.14
CA ASN A 9 62.44 -43.31 -4.53
C ASN A 9 61.22 -43.34 -3.59
N LYS A 10 61.48 -43.41 -2.28
CA LYS A 10 60.45 -43.35 -1.26
C LYS A 10 60.23 -41.87 -0.90
N ASN A 11 59.34 -41.20 -1.63
CA ASN A 11 58.82 -39.89 -1.22
C ASN A 11 58.01 -40.08 0.07
N SER A 12 58.66 -40.04 1.22
CA SER A 12 57.97 -39.99 2.50
C SER A 12 57.33 -38.60 2.64
N LEU A 13 56.04 -38.49 2.35
CA LEU A 13 55.24 -37.34 2.77
C LEU A 13 55.29 -37.30 4.30
N GLN A 14 56.16 -36.45 4.84
CA GLN A 14 56.28 -36.29 6.28
C GLN A 14 54.97 -35.73 6.83
N LYS A 15 54.26 -36.57 7.59
CA LYS A 15 53.09 -36.15 8.37
C LYS A 15 53.56 -35.27 9.52
N HIS A 16 53.70 -33.98 9.26
CA HIS A 16 53.92 -32.97 10.30
C HIS A 16 52.61 -32.85 11.11
N GLY A 17 52.69 -33.14 12.40
CA GLY A 17 51.59 -32.90 13.34
C GLY A 17 51.59 -31.46 13.84
N PHE A 18 50.41 -30.96 14.21
CA PHE A 18 50.25 -29.64 14.82
C PHE A 18 51.04 -29.53 16.12
N THR A 19 51.65 -28.37 16.35
CA THR A 19 52.35 -28.08 17.62
C THR A 19 51.39 -27.51 18.66
N LEU A 20 51.69 -27.69 19.95
CA LEU A 20 50.88 -27.12 21.03
C LEU A 20 50.84 -25.59 20.96
N ILE A 21 51.95 -24.96 20.58
CA ILE A 21 52.03 -23.51 20.41
C ILE A 21 51.15 -23.00 19.27
N GLU A 22 51.06 -23.76 18.17
CA GLU A 22 50.21 -23.42 17.04
C GLU A 22 48.73 -23.45 17.42
N LEU A 23 48.30 -24.46 18.20
CA LEU A 23 46.93 -24.53 18.70
C LEU A 23 46.61 -23.36 19.66
N ILE A 24 47.55 -22.96 20.50
CA ILE A 24 47.38 -21.77 21.37
C ILE A 24 47.24 -20.51 20.53
N ILE A 25 48.07 -20.31 19.50
CA ILE A 25 47.99 -19.14 18.62
C ILE A 25 46.65 -19.11 17.89
N VAL A 26 46.16 -20.24 17.38
CA VAL A 26 44.85 -20.33 16.72
C VAL A 26 43.72 -19.97 17.69
N MET A 27 43.76 -20.46 18.93
CA MET A 27 42.76 -20.09 19.95
C MET A 27 42.81 -18.60 20.31
N VAL A 28 44.00 -18.00 20.37
CA VAL A 28 44.17 -16.56 20.60
C VAL A 28 43.56 -15.77 19.44
N ILE A 29 43.86 -16.13 18.19
CA ILE A 29 43.30 -15.46 17.00
C ILE A 29 41.78 -15.63 16.96
N MET A 30 41.26 -16.84 17.20
CA MET A 30 39.82 -17.10 17.31
C MET A 30 39.17 -16.27 18.41
N GLY A 31 39.81 -16.11 19.56
CA GLY A 31 39.31 -15.28 20.67
C GLY A 31 39.24 -13.79 20.31
N ILE A 32 40.26 -13.28 19.61
CA ILE A 32 40.28 -11.90 19.10
C ILE A 32 39.16 -11.70 18.07
N ILE A 33 39.03 -12.61 17.10
CA ILE A 33 38.00 -12.56 16.08
C ILE A 33 36.62 -12.63 16.74
N ALA A 34 36.39 -13.55 17.67
CA ALA A 34 35.12 -13.69 18.38
C ALA A 34 34.78 -12.45 19.21
N GLY A 35 35.77 -11.81 19.84
CA GLY A 35 35.58 -10.58 20.60
C GLY A 35 35.21 -9.35 19.74
N ILE A 36 35.63 -9.33 18.48
CA ILE A 36 35.33 -8.24 17.53
C ILE A 36 34.12 -8.59 16.64
N SER A 37 33.71 -9.86 16.59
CA SER A 37 32.62 -10.35 15.74
C SER A 37 31.24 -10.06 16.33
N ILE A 38 30.87 -8.79 16.42
CA ILE A 38 29.47 -8.38 16.55
C ILE A 38 29.21 -7.26 15.53
N PRO A 39 28.80 -7.60 14.30
CA PRO A 39 28.16 -6.62 13.44
C PRO A 39 26.86 -6.14 14.10
N ARG A 40 26.82 -4.86 14.51
CA ARG A 40 25.61 -4.24 15.08
C ARG A 40 24.59 -3.99 13.96
N TYR A 41 23.69 -4.95 13.73
CA TYR A 41 22.63 -4.88 12.71
C TYR A 41 21.38 -4.08 13.13
N THR A 42 21.47 -3.19 14.11
CA THR A 42 20.27 -2.62 14.73
C THR A 42 19.51 -1.65 13.82
N GLY A 43 20.17 -0.84 13.00
CA GLY A 43 19.49 0.14 12.14
C GLY A 43 18.75 -0.46 10.93
N SER A 44 19.21 -1.60 10.40
CA SER A 44 18.62 -2.21 9.21
C SER A 44 17.25 -2.82 9.47
N LEU A 45 17.02 -3.37 10.67
CA LEU A 45 15.75 -4.02 11.00
C LEU A 45 14.61 -3.02 11.10
N ASP A 46 14.86 -1.86 11.70
CA ASP A 46 13.88 -0.79 11.88
C ASP A 46 13.46 -0.16 10.54
N THR A 47 14.43 0.03 9.64
CA THR A 47 14.17 0.45 8.25
C THR A 47 13.31 -0.56 7.50
N ILE A 48 13.59 -1.85 7.65
CA ILE A 48 12.82 -2.92 6.99
C ILE A 48 11.39 -2.96 7.53
N LYS A 49 11.20 -2.85 8.85
CA LYS A 49 9.87 -2.79 9.47
C LYS A 49 9.06 -1.61 8.95
N PHE A 50 9.62 -0.40 8.99
CA PHE A 50 8.92 0.79 8.52
C PHE A 50 8.52 0.67 7.04
N ARG A 51 9.47 0.27 6.19
CA ARG A 51 9.20 0.06 4.76
C ARG A 51 8.15 -1.03 4.50
N LYS A 52 8.13 -2.09 5.31
CA LYS A 52 7.12 -3.16 5.23
C LYS A 52 5.73 -2.61 5.49
N ILE A 53 5.54 -1.81 6.54
CA ILE A 53 4.25 -1.18 6.84
C ILE A 53 3.84 -0.21 5.73
N MET A 54 4.74 0.66 5.28
CA MET A 54 4.44 1.59 4.17
C MET A 54 4.06 0.86 2.87
N SER A 55 4.73 -0.25 2.58
CA SER A 55 4.40 -1.10 1.43
C SER A 55 3.05 -1.80 1.60
N GLY A 56 2.73 -2.22 2.83
CA GLY A 56 1.41 -2.76 3.18
C GLY A 56 0.29 -1.75 2.94
N ILE A 57 0.49 -0.49 3.36
CA ILE A 57 -0.50 0.59 3.14
C ILE A 57 -0.76 0.77 1.64
N VAL A 58 0.30 0.89 0.82
CA VAL A 58 0.15 1.01 -0.63
C VAL A 58 -0.49 -0.24 -1.25
N PHE A 59 -0.18 -1.43 -0.73
CA PHE A 59 -0.80 -2.68 -1.19
C PHE A 59 -2.31 -2.68 -0.93
N SER A 60 -2.76 -2.36 0.29
CA SER A 60 -4.19 -2.28 0.62
C SER A 60 -4.93 -1.23 -0.21
N LEU A 61 -4.31 -0.08 -0.48
CA LEU A 61 -4.88 0.96 -1.35
C LEU A 61 -5.01 0.48 -2.80
N ARG A 62 -3.99 -0.23 -3.31
CA ARG A 62 -4.03 -0.82 -4.65
C ARG A 62 -5.10 -1.91 -4.76
N GLU A 63 -5.26 -2.72 -3.73
CA GLU A 63 -6.30 -3.75 -3.67
C GLU A 63 -7.69 -3.12 -3.70
N ALA A 64 -7.94 -2.10 -2.88
CA ALA A 64 -9.20 -1.36 -2.87
C ALA A 64 -9.54 -0.75 -4.24
N ARG A 65 -8.54 -0.24 -4.97
CA ARG A 65 -8.69 0.22 -6.35
C ARG A 65 -9.13 -0.91 -7.29
N ILE A 66 -8.52 -2.09 -7.19
CA ILE A 66 -8.89 -3.27 -7.99
C ILE A 66 -10.34 -3.69 -7.68
N ILE A 67 -10.74 -3.65 -6.41
CA ILE A 67 -12.11 -3.95 -5.98
C ILE A 67 -13.08 -2.93 -6.59
N ALA A 68 -12.77 -1.63 -6.56
CA ALA A 68 -13.65 -0.60 -7.11
C ALA A 68 -13.85 -0.78 -8.62
N MET A 69 -12.76 -1.05 -9.35
CA MET A 69 -12.78 -1.24 -10.81
C MET A 69 -13.48 -2.53 -11.22
N SER A 70 -13.29 -3.62 -10.48
CA SER A 70 -13.91 -4.92 -10.81
C SER A 70 -15.36 -5.03 -10.33
N GLY A 71 -15.70 -4.40 -9.21
CA GLY A 71 -17.04 -4.43 -8.61
C GLY A 71 -18.02 -3.40 -9.18
N GLY A 72 -17.54 -2.41 -9.94
CA GLY A 72 -18.41 -1.38 -10.54
C GLY A 72 -18.98 -0.37 -9.54
N ALA A 73 -18.52 -0.39 -8.28
CA ALA A 73 -18.91 0.54 -7.23
C ALA A 73 -17.69 1.22 -6.60
N LYS A 74 -17.88 2.40 -5.98
CA LYS A 74 -16.77 3.06 -5.27
C LYS A 74 -16.36 2.24 -4.04
N THR A 75 -15.07 2.23 -3.74
CA THR A 75 -14.49 1.58 -2.55
C THR A 75 -13.86 2.64 -1.67
N GLU A 76 -14.20 2.64 -0.38
CA GLU A 76 -13.64 3.57 0.62
C GLU A 76 -12.74 2.80 1.58
N VAL A 77 -11.46 3.17 1.61
CA VAL A 77 -10.49 2.67 2.58
C VAL A 77 -10.41 3.67 3.73
N VAL A 78 -10.61 3.18 4.94
CA VAL A 78 -10.56 3.98 6.16
C VAL A 78 -9.26 3.71 6.88
N LEU A 79 -8.56 4.78 7.23
CA LEU A 79 -7.37 4.79 8.06
C LEU A 79 -7.70 5.46 9.39
N ASP A 80 -7.63 4.71 10.47
CA ASP A 80 -7.70 5.26 11.82
C ASP A 80 -6.36 5.90 12.19
N LEU A 81 -6.37 7.21 12.45
CA LEU A 81 -5.16 8.00 12.72
C LEU A 81 -4.70 7.91 14.18
N LEU A 82 -5.54 7.38 15.08
CA LEU A 82 -5.28 7.27 16.51
C LEU A 82 -4.82 5.85 16.85
N ASP A 83 -5.68 4.88 16.59
CA ASP A 83 -5.44 3.47 16.87
C ASP A 83 -4.48 2.86 15.84
N GLY A 84 -4.49 3.35 14.59
CA GLY A 84 -3.59 2.93 13.51
C GLY A 84 -3.96 1.61 12.88
N TYR A 85 -5.14 1.60 12.27
CA TYR A 85 -5.60 0.49 11.45
C TYR A 85 -6.07 1.00 10.10
N LEU A 86 -5.80 0.24 9.04
CA LEU A 86 -6.25 0.52 7.69
C LEU A 86 -7.12 -0.65 7.23
N TRP A 87 -8.32 -0.36 6.74
CA TRP A 87 -9.23 -1.40 6.24
C TRP A 87 -10.19 -0.86 5.19
N CYS A 88 -10.76 -1.77 4.40
CA CYS A 88 -12.02 -1.56 3.70
C CYS A 88 -12.84 -2.85 3.72
N GLU A 89 -14.09 -2.77 3.26
CA GLU A 89 -14.92 -3.95 3.13
C GLU A 89 -14.32 -4.97 2.15
N GLY A 90 -14.26 -6.24 2.56
CA GLY A 90 -13.73 -7.34 1.74
C GLY A 90 -12.21 -7.50 1.76
N MET A 91 -11.45 -6.69 2.51
CA MET A 91 -9.99 -6.81 2.64
C MET A 91 -9.58 -7.20 4.05
N GLU A 92 -8.39 -7.80 4.17
CA GLU A 92 -7.75 -7.99 5.47
C GLU A 92 -7.34 -6.63 6.06
N LYS A 93 -7.53 -6.50 7.36
CA LYS A 93 -7.13 -5.31 8.11
C LYS A 93 -5.61 -5.24 8.19
N LEU A 94 -5.04 -4.08 7.91
CA LEU A 94 -3.63 -3.80 8.14
C LEU A 94 -3.44 -3.03 9.45
N GLU A 95 -2.56 -3.52 10.30
CA GLU A 95 -2.18 -2.86 11.54
C GLU A 95 -0.92 -2.01 11.39
N ILE A 96 -0.98 -0.79 11.89
CA ILE A 96 0.11 0.16 11.89
C ILE A 96 0.64 0.24 13.33
N PRO A 97 1.86 -0.23 13.61
CA PRO A 97 2.44 -0.20 14.95
C PRO A 97 2.44 1.20 15.55
N TYR A 98 2.16 1.35 16.86
CA TYR A 98 2.00 2.65 17.54
C TYR A 98 3.23 3.55 17.43
N GLU A 99 4.41 2.96 17.23
CA GLU A 99 5.66 3.68 17.05
C GLU A 99 5.70 4.49 15.73
N ILE A 100 4.87 4.13 14.75
CA ILE A 100 4.71 4.89 13.51
C ILE A 100 3.73 6.03 13.76
N GLN A 101 4.26 7.24 13.78
CA GLN A 101 3.50 8.46 13.93
C GLN A 101 2.90 8.88 12.59
N MET A 102 1.72 9.49 12.62
CA MET A 102 1.05 10.03 11.44
C MET A 102 0.93 11.54 11.56
N PHE A 103 1.05 12.26 10.45
CA PHE A 103 0.97 13.71 10.42
C PHE A 103 0.43 14.25 9.09
N SER A 104 -0.19 15.43 9.14
CA SER A 104 -0.71 16.16 7.99
C SER A 104 -0.02 17.51 7.81
N ASP A 105 -0.07 18.01 6.57
CA ASP A 105 0.44 19.33 6.20
C ASP A 105 -0.62 20.44 6.27
N ASN A 106 -1.86 20.11 6.59
CA ASN A 106 -2.95 21.09 6.72
C ASN A 106 -3.47 21.14 8.16
N PHE A 107 -3.60 22.36 8.67
CA PHE A 107 -4.16 22.64 9.99
C PHE A 107 -5.64 22.26 10.11
N GLU A 108 -6.40 22.29 9.02
CA GLU A 108 -7.82 21.89 9.01
C GLU A 108 -8.02 20.41 9.37
N ASP A 109 -6.96 19.60 9.31
CA ASP A 109 -6.99 18.18 9.65
C ASP A 109 -6.73 17.93 11.15
N ALA A 110 -6.58 18.97 11.97
CA ALA A 110 -6.22 18.85 13.39
C ALA A 110 -7.15 17.93 14.20
N ASP A 111 -8.45 17.96 13.92
CA ASP A 111 -9.47 17.17 14.61
C ASP A 111 -9.80 15.85 13.88
N GLU A 112 -9.06 15.50 12.82
CA GLU A 112 -9.30 14.29 12.03
C GLU A 112 -8.89 13.04 12.84
N GLN A 113 -9.85 12.17 13.12
CA GLN A 113 -9.59 10.86 13.75
C GLN A 113 -9.46 9.74 12.72
N ILE A 114 -10.10 9.93 11.56
CA ILE A 114 -10.06 8.99 10.45
C ILE A 114 -9.77 9.69 9.14
N ARG A 115 -8.87 9.11 8.35
CA ARG A 115 -8.64 9.51 6.98
C ARG A 115 -9.28 8.52 6.01
N VAL A 116 -10.03 9.02 5.06
CA VAL A 116 -10.71 8.18 4.04
C VAL A 116 -10.04 8.37 2.68
N PHE A 117 -9.73 7.25 2.04
CA PHE A 117 -9.26 7.19 0.65
C PHE A 117 -10.34 6.53 -0.20
N THR A 118 -10.82 7.23 -1.22
CA THR A 118 -11.91 6.74 -2.08
C THR A 118 -11.37 6.36 -3.45
N PHE A 119 -11.73 5.16 -3.91
CA PHE A 119 -11.42 4.68 -5.26
C PHE A 119 -12.72 4.51 -6.05
N TYR A 120 -12.70 4.89 -7.32
CA TYR A 120 -13.88 4.84 -8.19
C TYR A 120 -13.74 3.77 -9.28
N PRO A 121 -14.86 3.26 -9.83
CA PRO A 121 -14.84 2.21 -10.86
C PRO A 121 -14.05 2.55 -12.13
N ASN A 122 -13.95 3.85 -12.45
CA ASN A 122 -13.17 4.34 -13.58
C ASN A 122 -11.65 4.36 -13.32
N GLY A 123 -11.19 3.90 -12.15
CA GLY A 123 -9.78 3.84 -11.76
C GLY A 123 -9.23 5.12 -11.12
N THR A 124 -10.03 6.19 -11.04
CA THR A 124 -9.68 7.43 -10.32
C THR A 124 -9.71 7.23 -8.81
N ALA A 125 -9.09 8.15 -8.08
CA ALA A 125 -9.13 8.16 -6.62
C ALA A 125 -9.27 9.57 -6.04
N HIS A 126 -9.68 9.62 -4.79
CA HIS A 126 -9.66 10.81 -3.97
C HIS A 126 -8.97 10.49 -2.64
N GLY A 127 -8.02 11.32 -2.25
CA GLY A 127 -7.23 11.10 -1.05
C GLY A 127 -6.17 12.17 -0.90
N ARG A 128 -6.07 12.73 0.30
CA ARG A 128 -5.03 13.71 0.63
C ARG A 128 -3.78 12.98 1.11
N LYS A 129 -2.62 13.51 0.73
CA LYS A 129 -1.33 12.95 1.18
C LYS A 129 -1.27 12.92 2.70
N LEU A 130 -0.55 11.94 3.24
CA LEU A 130 -0.40 11.76 4.68
C LEU A 130 1.04 11.38 4.98
N GLY A 131 1.62 12.01 5.99
CA GLY A 131 2.97 11.76 6.45
C GLY A 131 3.01 10.68 7.50
N PHE A 132 4.08 9.89 7.49
CA PHE A 132 4.39 8.84 8.44
C PHE A 132 5.82 9.03 8.95
N ALA A 133 6.04 8.85 10.25
CA ALA A 133 7.37 8.95 10.85
C ALA A 133 7.65 7.78 11.79
N TYR A 134 8.87 7.23 11.73
CA TYR A 134 9.35 6.18 12.62
C TYR A 134 10.80 6.49 13.03
N GLY A 135 11.00 6.96 14.26
CA GLY A 135 12.28 7.53 14.69
C GLY A 135 12.64 8.75 13.83
N GLU A 136 13.79 8.69 13.17
CA GLU A 136 14.28 9.74 12.25
C GLU A 136 13.79 9.54 10.79
N MET A 137 13.14 8.41 10.50
CA MET A 137 12.68 8.10 9.15
C MET A 137 11.32 8.72 8.88
N THR A 138 11.18 9.37 7.73
CA THR A 138 9.90 9.91 7.26
C THR A 138 9.48 9.25 5.96
N ALA A 139 8.16 9.14 5.73
CA ALA A 139 7.59 8.77 4.46
C ALA A 139 6.32 9.58 4.21
N VAL A 140 6.11 10.02 2.97
CA VAL A 140 4.85 10.67 2.57
C VAL A 140 4.11 9.77 1.62
N LEU A 141 2.87 9.44 1.96
CA LEU A 141 1.93 8.71 1.12
C LEU A 141 1.27 9.68 0.14
N HIS A 142 1.28 9.35 -1.15
CA HIS A 142 0.65 10.10 -2.22
C HIS A 142 -0.37 9.23 -2.95
N ILE A 143 -1.49 9.85 -3.36
CA ILE A 143 -2.50 9.22 -4.20
C ILE A 143 -2.77 10.14 -5.38
N GLU A 144 -2.55 9.63 -6.59
CA GLU A 144 -2.81 10.38 -7.81
C GLU A 144 -4.32 10.40 -8.12
N PRO A 145 -4.98 11.58 -8.22
CA PRO A 145 -6.43 11.62 -8.37
C PRO A 145 -6.96 10.98 -9.65
N LEU A 146 -6.23 11.15 -10.76
CA LEU A 146 -6.66 10.67 -12.08
C LEU A 146 -6.33 9.19 -12.29
N GLY A 147 -5.13 8.77 -11.91
CA GLY A 147 -4.69 7.38 -12.10
C GLY A 147 -5.09 6.43 -10.98
N GLY A 148 -5.45 6.97 -9.81
CA GLY A 148 -5.68 6.21 -8.58
C GLY A 148 -4.43 5.51 -8.05
N LEU A 149 -3.24 5.90 -8.50
CA LEU A 149 -2.01 5.26 -8.09
C LEU A 149 -1.61 5.72 -6.69
N ALA A 150 -1.53 4.77 -5.75
CA ALA A 150 -0.95 5.00 -4.43
C ALA A 150 0.56 4.73 -4.47
N THR A 151 1.36 5.66 -3.96
CA THR A 151 2.81 5.53 -3.81
C THR A 151 3.26 6.15 -2.49
N PHE A 152 4.44 5.78 -1.99
CA PHE A 152 5.09 6.50 -0.91
C PHE A 152 6.50 6.92 -1.31
N ARG A 153 6.98 8.03 -0.76
CA ARG A 153 8.38 8.46 -0.91
C ARG A 153 9.03 8.54 0.47
N LEU A 154 10.16 7.84 0.63
CA LEU A 154 10.96 7.87 1.86
C LEU A 154 11.83 9.13 1.89
N GLY A 155 11.98 9.72 3.08
CA GLY A 155 12.77 10.92 3.28
C GLY A 155 12.19 12.17 2.60
N GLU A 156 10.93 12.12 2.16
CA GLU A 156 10.23 13.33 1.71
C GLU A 156 9.88 14.17 2.94
N ASP A 157 10.39 15.40 2.97
CA ASP A 157 10.00 16.38 3.96
C ASP A 157 8.63 16.95 3.60
N MET A 158 7.77 16.99 4.60
CA MET A 158 6.45 17.59 4.53
C MET A 158 6.27 18.44 5.78
N GLU A 159 5.76 19.66 5.60
CA GLU A 159 5.49 20.57 6.72
C GLU A 159 4.57 19.84 7.71
N GLN A 160 5.06 19.60 8.91
CA GLN A 160 4.35 18.80 9.92
C GLN A 160 3.41 19.72 10.70
N THR A 161 2.34 20.16 10.04
CA THR A 161 1.41 21.13 10.61
C THR A 161 0.52 20.52 11.68
N VAL A 162 0.18 19.23 11.54
CA VAL A 162 -0.66 18.47 12.48
C VAL A 162 -0.05 17.09 12.70
N LYS A 163 0.10 16.68 13.96
CA LYS A 163 0.54 15.33 14.34
C LYS A 163 -0.53 14.65 15.19
N TYR A 164 -0.91 13.44 14.80
CA TYR A 164 -1.97 12.69 15.49
C TYR A 164 -1.38 11.94 16.69
N GLU A 165 -1.93 12.20 17.88
CA GLU A 165 -1.51 11.52 19.11
C GLU A 165 -2.10 10.11 19.14
N ARG A 166 -1.23 9.10 19.04
CA ARG A 166 -1.63 7.70 18.96
C ARG A 166 -1.75 7.10 20.34
N ILE A 167 -2.81 6.33 20.56
CA ILE A 167 -3.12 5.74 21.86
C ILE A 167 -2.36 4.41 21.98
N PRO A 168 -1.44 4.24 22.96
CA PRO A 168 -0.80 2.96 23.20
C PRO A 168 -1.80 2.02 23.89
N GLY A 169 -2.32 1.05 23.15
CA GLY A 169 -3.18 0.00 23.69
C GLY A 169 -3.36 -1.14 22.70
N GLU A 170 -3.24 -2.38 23.18
CA GLU A 170 -3.74 -3.55 22.45
C GLU A 170 -5.26 -3.47 22.47
N ILE A 171 -5.85 -2.99 21.37
CA ILE A 171 -7.30 -3.01 21.19
C ILE A 171 -7.68 -4.40 20.72
N THR A 172 -8.70 -4.99 21.34
CA THR A 172 -9.13 -6.36 21.02
C THR A 172 -9.82 -6.39 19.65
N ASP A 173 -9.70 -7.47 18.87
CA ASP A 173 -10.36 -7.63 17.56
C ASP A 173 -11.85 -7.26 17.56
N LYS A 174 -12.55 -7.54 18.67
CA LYS A 174 -13.96 -7.18 18.87
C LYS A 174 -14.22 -5.67 19.00
N GLU A 175 -13.31 -4.96 19.65
CA GLU A 175 -13.38 -3.50 19.82
C GLU A 175 -13.00 -2.80 18.51
N ILE A 176 -12.05 -3.37 17.76
CA ILE A 176 -11.73 -2.98 16.40
C ILE A 176 -12.95 -3.14 15.50
N GLU A 177 -13.64 -4.29 15.48
CA GLU A 177 -14.83 -4.48 14.66
C GLU A 177 -15.97 -3.49 14.99
N GLN A 178 -16.18 -3.19 16.28
CA GLN A 178 -17.13 -2.17 16.71
C GLN A 178 -16.73 -0.78 16.23
N LYS A 179 -15.44 -0.41 16.34
CA LYS A 179 -14.92 0.85 15.82
C LYS A 179 -15.03 0.92 14.29
N ILE A 180 -14.67 -0.13 13.57
CA ILE A 180 -14.83 -0.24 12.11
C ILE A 180 -16.29 0.06 11.72
N ASN A 181 -17.27 -0.52 12.43
CA ASN A 181 -18.68 -0.28 12.16
C ASN A 181 -19.11 1.17 12.48
N ALA A 182 -18.60 1.76 13.57
CA ALA A 182 -18.83 3.17 13.88
C ALA A 182 -18.19 4.11 12.84
N LEU A 183 -17.01 3.75 12.36
CA LEU A 183 -16.22 4.53 11.40
C LEU A 183 -16.79 4.44 9.97
N LYS A 184 -17.44 3.33 9.61
CA LYS A 184 -18.31 3.26 8.42
C LYS A 184 -19.40 4.33 8.46
N VAL A 185 -20.03 4.54 9.62
CA VAL A 185 -21.09 5.56 9.78
C VAL A 185 -20.52 6.97 9.63
N SER A 186 -19.35 7.27 10.21
CA SER A 186 -18.72 8.59 10.06
C SER A 186 -18.19 8.83 8.64
N ALA A 187 -17.61 7.83 7.97
CA ALA A 187 -17.19 7.92 6.57
C ALA A 187 -18.37 8.19 5.61
N VAL A 188 -19.53 7.58 5.88
CA VAL A 188 -20.77 7.87 5.14
C VAL A 188 -21.25 9.32 5.38
N LEU A 189 -20.99 9.89 6.55
CA LEU A 189 -21.35 11.29 6.87
C LEU A 189 -20.38 12.30 6.24
N THR A 190 -19.08 12.01 6.20
CA THR A 190 -18.08 12.89 5.57
C THR A 190 -18.07 12.80 4.05
N SER A 191 -18.46 11.66 3.47
CA SER A 191 -18.67 11.52 2.02
C SER A 191 -19.95 12.19 1.51
N ARG A 192 -20.90 12.51 2.39
CA ARG A 192 -22.02 13.42 2.10
C ARG A 192 -21.54 14.86 2.30
N GLY A 193 -20.98 15.44 1.25
CA GLY A 193 -20.67 16.88 1.19
C GLY A 193 -21.87 17.76 1.59
N PRO A 194 -21.64 19.05 1.93
CA PRO A 194 -22.67 19.91 2.49
C PRO A 194 -23.89 19.93 1.57
N ARG A 195 -25.01 19.39 2.06
CA ARG A 195 -26.31 19.52 1.40
C ARG A 195 -26.60 21.01 1.25
N GLY A 196 -26.44 21.51 0.03
CA GLY A 196 -27.08 22.74 -0.41
C GLY A 196 -28.56 22.64 -0.09
N LYS A 197 -29.01 23.45 0.87
CA LYS A 197 -30.41 23.66 1.14
C LYS A 197 -30.98 24.35 -0.10
N THR A 198 -32.01 23.80 -0.74
CA THR A 198 -33.35 24.40 -0.86
C THR A 198 -34.31 23.34 -1.48
N PRO A 199 -35.50 23.10 -0.89
CA PRO A 199 -36.58 22.28 -1.45
C PRO A 199 -37.47 23.12 -2.40
N LEU A 200 -38.43 22.49 -3.11
CA LEU A 200 -39.41 23.01 -4.11
C LEU A 200 -38.97 22.63 -5.55
N HIS A 201 -39.72 21.89 -6.38
CA HIS A 201 -41.16 21.80 -6.56
C HIS A 201 -41.65 20.34 -6.64
N ALA A 202 -42.71 20.04 -5.89
CA ALA A 202 -43.72 19.10 -6.35
C ALA A 202 -44.88 19.95 -6.88
N GLU A 203 -45.13 19.90 -8.18
CA GLU A 203 -46.42 20.26 -8.74
C GLU A 203 -46.73 19.28 -9.88
N ASN A 204 -47.56 18.30 -9.54
CA ASN A 204 -48.36 17.60 -10.53
C ASN A 204 -49.34 18.61 -11.13
N ARG A 205 -49.33 18.73 -12.45
CA ARG A 205 -50.52 19.09 -13.22
C ARG A 205 -50.44 18.48 -14.61
N SER A 206 -51.29 17.48 -14.81
CA SER A 206 -51.81 17.06 -16.10
C SER A 206 -52.42 18.26 -16.84
N ASP A 207 -52.22 18.33 -18.16
CA ASP A 207 -53.31 18.49 -19.12
C ASP A 207 -52.81 18.15 -20.54
N SER A 208 -53.72 17.51 -21.29
CA SER A 208 -53.59 16.90 -22.62
C SER A 208 -53.51 17.89 -23.79
N PHE A 209 -53.33 17.29 -24.99
CA PHE A 209 -53.55 17.80 -26.37
C PHE A 209 -52.35 18.61 -26.92
N ASP A 210 -51.81 18.37 -28.12
CA ASP A 210 -52.46 17.87 -29.33
C ASP A 210 -51.47 17.26 -30.36
N ASN A 211 -52.11 16.55 -31.28
CA ASN A 211 -51.68 15.75 -32.42
C ASN A 211 -50.83 16.49 -33.48
N TYR A 212 -49.89 15.77 -34.12
CA TYR A 212 -49.54 15.91 -35.54
C TYR A 212 -49.03 14.55 -36.09
N GLU A 213 -49.95 13.82 -36.71
CA GLU A 213 -49.81 13.11 -38.00
C GLU A 213 -49.04 13.99 -39.02
N ASP A 214 -48.35 13.56 -40.07
CA ASP A 214 -48.12 12.33 -40.83
C ASP A 214 -46.85 12.62 -41.69
N ASP A 215 -46.27 11.59 -42.29
CA ASP A 215 -45.66 11.59 -43.64
C ASP A 215 -44.54 10.54 -43.71
N SER A 216 -45.03 9.34 -44.03
CA SER A 216 -44.37 8.26 -44.73
C SER A 216 -43.48 8.71 -45.89
N TYR A 217 -42.33 8.03 -46.06
CA TYR A 217 -41.77 7.74 -47.37
C TYR A 217 -41.35 6.26 -47.42
N ASP A 218 -42.08 5.50 -48.23
CA ASP A 218 -41.76 4.15 -48.71
C ASP A 218 -40.53 4.21 -49.66
N VAL A 219 -39.58 3.27 -49.50
CA VAL A 219 -39.23 2.15 -50.40
C VAL A 219 -38.72 2.57 -51.78
N ASP A 220 -37.50 2.11 -52.11
CA ASP A 220 -37.18 1.50 -53.41
C ASP A 220 -35.97 0.56 -53.23
N GLU A 221 -36.26 -0.75 -53.22
CA GLU A 221 -35.35 -1.81 -53.62
C GLU A 221 -35.47 -1.96 -55.14
N GLU A 222 -34.37 -1.83 -55.88
CA GLU A 222 -34.24 -2.42 -57.22
C GLU A 222 -32.94 -3.23 -57.26
N ASP A 223 -33.10 -4.54 -57.36
CA ASP A 223 -32.11 -5.47 -57.90
C ASP A 223 -32.10 -5.31 -59.44
N GLU A 224 -30.92 -5.27 -60.06
CA GLU A 224 -30.75 -5.77 -61.44
C GLU A 224 -29.32 -6.30 -61.65
N ASP A 225 -29.29 -7.50 -62.23
CA ASP A 225 -28.17 -8.37 -62.53
C ASP A 225 -27.29 -7.90 -63.72
N GLU A 226 -26.12 -8.54 -63.82
CA GLU A 226 -25.35 -8.84 -65.05
C GLU A 226 -24.90 -7.68 -65.98
N ASP A 227 -23.58 -7.43 -66.06
CA ASP A 227 -22.83 -7.83 -67.26
C ASP A 227 -21.31 -7.67 -67.12
N VAL A 228 -20.65 -8.55 -67.87
CA VAL A 228 -19.21 -8.83 -68.03
C VAL A 228 -18.50 -7.72 -68.83
N ASP A 229 -17.24 -7.39 -68.49
CA ASP A 229 -16.16 -7.23 -69.48
C ASP A 229 -14.75 -7.09 -68.84
N ASP A 230 -13.80 -7.78 -69.50
CA ASP A 230 -12.33 -7.91 -69.37
C ASP A 230 -11.67 -8.71 -68.22
#